data_AF-A0A1B8AV95-F1
#
_entry.id   AF-A0A1B8AV95-F1
#
_cell.length_a   1.000
_cell.length_b   1.000
_cell.length_c   1.000
_cell.angle_alpha   90.00
_cell.angle_beta   90.00
_cell.angle_gamma   90.00
#
_symmetry.space_group_name_H-M   'P 1'
#
loop_
_entity.id
_entity.type
_entity.pdbx_description
1 polymer ?
#
loop_
_entity_poly.entity_id
_entity_poly.type
_entity_poly.pdbx_seq_one_letter_code
_entity_poly.pdbx_strand_id
1 'polypeptide(L)'
;MDPNSKIVIIGAGLFGLTTAKQLVLEGHQNITVIDRHMPPVPDGSSSDISRIIRFDYADSDYCSLAYEAYQKWSQEVKYKGIFYPTKYIIAGSRKSPEKSWTDKTIAQLEKRQLPYTRLPDAVTT
;
A
#
# COMPACT_ATOMS: atom_id res chain seq x y z
N MET A 1 0.19 -17.27 18.76
CA MET A 1 -1.09 -17.46 19.47
C MET A 1 -1.46 -18.94 19.36
N ASP A 2 -2.19 -19.53 20.31
CA ASP A 2 -2.63 -20.94 20.17
C ASP A 2 -3.53 -21.08 18.92
N PRO A 3 -3.23 -21.98 17.96
CA PRO A 3 -4.04 -22.22 16.76
C PRO A 3 -5.52 -22.51 17.04
N ASN A 4 -5.85 -23.03 18.23
CA ASN A 4 -7.21 -23.35 18.64
C ASN A 4 -7.95 -22.18 19.33
N SER A 5 -7.29 -21.04 19.50
CA SER A 5 -7.91 -19.83 20.10
C SER A 5 -9.10 -19.35 19.26
N LYS A 6 -10.15 -18.89 19.94
CA LYS A 6 -11.28 -18.20 19.29
C LYS A 6 -10.88 -16.76 19.03
N ILE A 7 -10.89 -16.35 17.76
CA ILE A 7 -10.49 -15.00 17.33
C ILE A 7 -11.70 -14.33 16.70
N VAL A 8 -12.00 -13.11 17.16
CA VAL A 8 -13.02 -12.26 16.55
C VAL A 8 -12.33 -11.07 15.90
N ILE A 9 -12.61 -10.83 14.62
CA ILE A 9 -12.14 -9.67 13.85
C ILE A 9 -13.35 -8.79 13.57
N ILE A 10 -13.30 -7.54 14.04
CA ILE A 10 -14.35 -6.55 13.82
C ILE A 10 -13.92 -5.64 12.67
N GLY A 11 -14.66 -5.70 11.57
CA GLY A 11 -14.38 -5.05 10.30
C GLY A 11 -13.88 -6.05 9.25
N ALA A 12 -14.66 -6.30 8.21
CA ALA A 12 -14.37 -7.14 7.04
C ALA A 12 -13.95 -6.30 5.82
N GLY A 13 -13.23 -5.19 6.05
CA GLY A 13 -12.51 -4.44 5.01
C GLY A 13 -11.15 -5.07 4.67
N LEU A 14 -10.31 -4.32 3.95
CA LEU A 14 -8.96 -4.74 3.56
C LEU A 14 -8.16 -5.35 4.72
N PHE A 15 -7.99 -4.60 5.82
CA PHE A 15 -7.17 -5.07 6.93
C PHE A 15 -7.77 -6.30 7.60
N GLY A 16 -9.04 -6.29 7.99
CA GLY A 16 -9.63 -7.43 8.70
C GLY A 16 -9.67 -8.72 7.88
N LEU A 17 -9.98 -8.66 6.58
CA LEU A 17 -9.94 -9.85 5.72
C LEU A 17 -8.50 -10.35 5.47
N THR A 18 -7.53 -9.45 5.32
CA THR A 18 -6.13 -9.86 5.18
C THR A 18 -5.57 -10.45 6.49
N THR A 19 -5.97 -9.93 7.65
CA THR A 19 -5.67 -10.50 8.96
C THR A 19 -6.28 -11.90 9.10
N ALA A 20 -7.57 -12.05 8.77
CA ALA A 20 -8.24 -13.36 8.82
C ALA A 20 -7.53 -14.38 7.93
N LYS A 21 -7.18 -13.99 6.70
CA LYS A 21 -6.42 -14.82 5.77
C LYS A 21 -5.08 -15.23 6.34
N GLN A 22 -4.32 -14.28 6.91
CA GLN A 22 -3.00 -14.57 7.46
C GLN A 22 -3.08 -15.53 8.66
N LEU A 23 -4.07 -15.35 9.54
CA LEU A 23 -4.31 -16.27 10.65
C LEU A 23 -4.62 -17.70 10.17
N VAL A 24 -5.45 -17.84 9.12
CA VAL A 24 -5.71 -19.17 8.52
C VAL A 24 -4.42 -19.79 7.98
N LEU A 25 -3.55 -19.01 7.31
CA LEU A 25 -2.26 -19.49 6.81
C LEU A 25 -1.30 -19.90 7.94
N GLU A 26 -1.43 -19.29 9.12
CA GLU A 26 -0.68 -19.63 10.34
C GLU A 26 -1.29 -20.81 11.11
N GLY A 27 -2.39 -21.39 10.62
CA GLY A 27 -3.01 -22.60 11.18
C GLY A 27 -4.17 -22.35 12.15
N HIS A 28 -4.60 -21.09 12.32
CA HIS A 28 -5.77 -20.77 13.14
C HIS A 28 -7.07 -21.24 12.46
N GLN A 29 -7.94 -21.90 13.22
CA GLN A 29 -9.18 -22.50 12.69
C GLN A 29 -10.46 -21.83 13.17
N ASN A 30 -10.43 -21.14 14.32
CA ASN A 30 -11.64 -20.57 14.94
C ASN A 30 -11.66 -19.05 14.81
N ILE A 31 -11.87 -18.57 13.59
CA ILE A 31 -11.86 -17.13 13.26
C ILE A 31 -13.27 -16.72 12.85
N THR A 32 -13.83 -15.72 13.54
CA THR A 32 -15.09 -15.07 13.18
C THR A 32 -14.81 -13.64 12.73
N VAL A 33 -15.20 -13.30 11.50
CA VAL A 33 -15.13 -11.93 10.99
C VAL A 33 -16.53 -11.33 11.01
N ILE A 34 -16.68 -10.17 11.62
CA ILE A 34 -17.97 -9.46 11.75
C ILE A 34 -17.83 -8.09 11.12
N ASP A 35 -18.79 -7.70 10.30
CA ASP A 35 -18.88 -6.36 9.72
C ASP A 35 -20.35 -5.88 9.73
N ARG A 36 -20.54 -4.59 9.53
CA ARG A 36 -21.85 -3.95 9.41
C ARG A 36 -22.57 -4.35 8.11
N HIS A 37 -21.83 -4.71 7.06
CA HIS A 37 -22.36 -5.19 5.78
C HIS A 37 -21.56 -6.37 5.23
N MET A 38 -22.16 -7.13 4.32
CA MET A 38 -21.42 -8.14 3.55
C MET A 38 -20.40 -7.46 2.64
N PRO A 39 -19.11 -7.85 2.68
CA PRO A 39 -18.11 -7.31 1.75
C PRO A 39 -18.45 -7.58 0.28
N PRO A 40 -18.17 -6.64 -0.65
CA PRO A 40 -17.55 -5.33 -0.40
C PRO A 40 -18.52 -4.37 0.29
N VAL A 41 -18.06 -3.76 1.39
CA VAL A 41 -18.85 -2.82 2.19
C VAL A 41 -19.02 -1.52 1.40
N PRO A 42 -20.25 -1.11 1.02
CA PRO A 42 -20.46 -0.02 0.06
C PRO A 42 -19.84 1.32 0.46
N ASP A 43 -19.88 1.65 1.75
CA ASP A 43 -19.30 2.86 2.35
C ASP A 43 -17.91 2.62 2.95
N GLY A 44 -17.32 1.45 2.68
CA GLY A 44 -16.02 1.06 3.21
C GLY A 44 -14.88 1.76 2.48
N SER A 45 -13.85 2.18 3.23
CA SER A 45 -12.65 2.84 2.67
C SER A 45 -11.81 1.96 1.74
N SER A 46 -12.15 0.68 1.60
CA SER A 46 -11.51 -0.28 0.68
C SER A 46 -12.40 -0.66 -0.52
N SER A 47 -13.62 -0.12 -0.60
CA SER A 47 -14.52 -0.29 -1.73
C SER A 47 -14.31 0.87 -2.71
N ASP A 48 -13.71 0.57 -3.85
CA ASP A 48 -13.48 1.51 -4.93
C ASP A 48 -13.15 0.72 -6.21
N ILE A 49 -13.22 1.38 -7.36
CA ILE A 49 -12.84 0.77 -8.65
C ILE A 49 -11.32 0.61 -8.79
N SER A 50 -10.53 1.41 -8.08
CA SER A 50 -9.07 1.36 -8.15
C SER A 50 -8.38 2.00 -6.95
N ARG A 51 -7.08 1.72 -6.77
CA ARG A 51 -6.20 2.35 -5.78
C ARG A 51 -4.80 2.53 -6.35
N ILE A 52 -4.11 3.59 -5.91
CA ILE A 52 -2.71 3.84 -6.26
C ILE A 52 -1.83 3.24 -5.17
N ILE A 53 -0.87 2.42 -5.58
CA ILE A 53 0.30 2.05 -4.76
C ILE A 53 1.49 2.90 -5.21
N ARG A 54 2.23 3.43 -4.24
CA ARG A 54 3.52 4.09 -4.47
C ARG A 54 4.50 3.59 -3.43
N PHE A 55 5.79 3.55 -3.75
CA PHE A 55 6.84 3.13 -2.82
C PHE A 55 7.79 4.27 -2.40
N ASP A 56 7.57 5.47 -2.92
CA ASP A 56 8.35 6.69 -2.64
C ASP A 56 7.91 7.38 -1.35
N TYR A 57 7.79 6.62 -0.26
CA TYR A 57 7.52 7.20 1.05
C TYR A 57 8.81 7.76 1.68
N ALA A 58 8.71 8.93 2.32
CA ALA A 58 9.80 9.52 3.09
C ALA A 58 10.13 8.70 4.34
N ASP A 59 9.12 8.03 4.89
CA ASP A 59 9.28 7.08 5.99
C ASP A 59 9.89 5.77 5.50
N SER A 60 10.88 5.26 6.24
CA SER A 60 11.64 4.08 5.82
C SER A 60 10.84 2.79 5.84
N ASP A 61 9.92 2.67 6.79
CA ASP A 61 9.15 1.45 7.00
C ASP A 61 8.08 1.35 5.93
N TYR A 62 7.38 2.46 5.65
CA TYR A 62 6.44 2.55 4.54
C TYR A 62 7.12 2.36 3.17
N CYS A 63 8.30 2.94 2.96
CA CYS A 63 9.05 2.73 1.72
C CYS A 63 9.44 1.26 1.53
N SER A 64 9.85 0.58 2.60
CA SER A 64 10.21 -0.84 2.59
C SER A 64 9.01 -1.72 2.30
N LEU A 65 7.94 -1.55 3.07
CA LEU A 65 6.71 -2.32 2.93
C LEU A 65 6.08 -2.12 1.55
N ALA A 66 5.99 -0.88 1.07
CA ALA A 66 5.37 -0.59 -0.22
C ALA A 66 6.20 -1.09 -1.40
N TYR A 67 7.54 -1.05 -1.33
CA TYR A 67 8.39 -1.60 -2.38
C TYR A 67 8.30 -3.13 -2.44
N GLU A 68 8.28 -3.81 -1.28
CA GLU A 68 8.07 -5.25 -1.22
C GLU A 68 6.71 -5.64 -1.81
N ALA A 69 5.64 -4.91 -1.44
CA ALA A 69 4.31 -5.11 -2.00
C ALA A 69 4.30 -4.90 -3.52
N TYR A 70 4.95 -3.83 -4.02
CA TYR A 70 5.08 -3.56 -5.45
C TYR A 70 5.76 -4.71 -6.19
N GLN A 71 6.86 -5.26 -5.66
CA GLN A 71 7.55 -6.40 -6.26
C GLN A 71 6.66 -7.65 -6.31
N LYS A 72 6.03 -8.01 -5.17
CA LYS A 72 5.09 -9.14 -5.10
C LYS A 72 3.93 -8.99 -6.09
N TRP A 73 3.31 -7.81 -6.14
CA TRP A 73 2.18 -7.54 -7.02
C TRP A 73 2.58 -7.56 -8.49
N SER A 74 3.81 -7.14 -8.82
CA SER A 74 4.33 -7.16 -10.19
C SER A 74 4.71 -8.55 -10.68
N GLN A 75 5.09 -9.47 -9.79
CA GLN A 75 5.71 -10.74 -10.14
C GLN A 75 4.79 -11.95 -9.96
N GLU A 76 3.89 -11.93 -8.97
CA GLU A 76 3.04 -13.09 -8.68
C GLU A 76 1.82 -13.17 -9.61
N VAL A 77 1.58 -14.38 -10.15
CA VAL A 77 0.48 -14.65 -11.11
C VAL A 77 -0.90 -14.27 -10.58
N LYS A 78 -1.12 -14.36 -9.26
CA LYS A 78 -2.42 -14.06 -8.63
C LYS A 78 -2.84 -12.59 -8.75
N TYR A 79 -1.90 -11.69 -9.05
CA TYR A 79 -2.18 -10.27 -9.26
C TYR A 79 -2.28 -9.88 -10.75
N LYS A 80 -2.07 -10.83 -11.68
CA LYS A 80 -2.23 -10.59 -13.12
C LYS A 80 -3.68 -10.23 -13.43
N GLY A 81 -3.88 -9.06 -14.06
CA GLY A 81 -5.21 -8.53 -14.35
C GLY A 81 -5.89 -7.80 -13.18
N ILE A 82 -5.18 -7.64 -12.05
CA ILE A 82 -5.62 -6.88 -10.88
C ILE A 82 -4.68 -5.70 -10.64
N PHE A 83 -3.37 -5.94 -10.70
CA PHE A 83 -2.34 -4.93 -10.58
C PHE A 83 -1.76 -4.54 -11.94
N TYR A 84 -1.73 -3.23 -12.21
CA TYR A 84 -1.23 -2.65 -13.45
C TYR A 84 -0.02 -1.74 -13.11
N PRO A 85 1.21 -2.26 -13.15
CA PRO A 85 2.40 -1.48 -12.80
C PRO A 85 2.56 -0.32 -13.78
N THR A 86 2.37 0.91 -13.28
CA THR A 86 2.35 2.13 -14.08
C THR A 86 3.28 3.16 -13.47
N LYS A 87 3.97 3.94 -14.32
CA LYS A 87 4.77 5.09 -13.86
C LYS A 87 3.84 6.22 -13.41
N TYR A 88 4.21 6.91 -12.34
CA TYR A 88 3.51 8.11 -11.88
C TYR A 88 4.49 9.28 -11.79
N ILE A 89 3.94 10.50 -11.79
CA ILE A 89 4.70 11.73 -11.64
C ILE A 89 4.20 12.42 -10.37
N ILE A 90 5.13 12.94 -9.58
CA ILE A 90 4.80 13.87 -8.50
C ILE A 90 5.37 15.22 -8.88
N ALA A 91 4.48 16.21 -8.92
CA ALA A 91 4.82 17.60 -9.20
C ALA A 91 4.31 18.49 -8.06
N GLY A 92 5.05 19.55 -7.78
CA GLY A 92 4.69 20.51 -6.74
C GLY A 92 5.52 21.79 -6.87
N SER A 93 4.97 22.90 -6.38
CA SER A 93 5.66 24.20 -6.41
C SER A 93 6.64 24.31 -5.24
N ARG A 94 7.89 24.71 -5.52
CA ARG A 94 8.91 25.00 -4.50
C ARG A 94 8.80 26.47 -4.07
N LYS A 95 7.81 26.79 -3.22
CA LYS A 95 7.63 28.16 -2.70
C LYS A 95 8.42 28.46 -1.43
N SER A 96 8.78 27.44 -0.66
CA SER A 96 9.50 27.57 0.61
C SER A 96 10.93 27.05 0.50
N PRO A 97 11.90 27.67 1.20
CA PRO A 97 13.26 27.13 1.32
C PRO A 97 13.35 25.89 2.22
N GLU A 98 12.29 25.55 2.95
CA GLU A 98 12.24 24.33 3.76
C GLU A 98 12.22 23.07 2.88
N LYS A 99 12.84 21.98 3.38
CA LYS A 99 12.80 20.67 2.71
C LYS A 99 11.36 20.22 2.54
N SER A 100 10.94 20.15 1.27
CA SER A 100 9.62 19.68 0.90
C SER A 100 9.45 18.19 1.25
N TRP A 101 8.20 17.72 1.28
CA TRP A 101 7.93 16.29 1.37
C TRP A 101 8.63 15.52 0.23
N THR A 102 8.66 16.07 -0.99
CA THR A 102 9.37 15.46 -2.14
C THR A 102 10.88 15.36 -1.96
N ASP A 103 11.52 16.30 -1.26
CA ASP A 103 12.96 16.20 -0.98
C ASP A 103 13.24 15.06 0.01
N LYS A 104 12.33 14.84 0.97
CA LYS A 104 12.43 13.72 1.92
C LYS A 104 12.20 12.37 1.24
N THR A 105 11.25 12.27 0.31
CA THR A 105 11.02 11.03 -0.44
C THR A 105 12.19 10.69 -1.35
N ILE A 106 12.74 11.67 -2.07
CA ILE A 106 13.94 11.49 -2.92
C ILE A 106 15.13 11.02 -2.07
N ALA A 107 15.39 11.65 -0.93
CA ALA A 107 16.48 11.23 -0.04
C ALA A 107 16.31 9.76 0.43
N GLN A 108 15.08 9.34 0.70
CA GLN A 108 14.79 7.96 1.10
C GLN A 108 14.96 6.96 -0.06
N LEU A 109 14.55 7.33 -1.28
CA LEU A 109 14.78 6.53 -2.49
C LEU A 109 16.27 6.38 -2.79
N GLU A 110 17.05 7.46 -2.66
CA GLU A 110 18.51 7.45 -2.81
C GLU A 110 19.18 6.54 -1.77
N LYS A 111 18.82 6.70 -0.50
CA LYS A 111 19.32 5.87 0.60
C LYS A 111 19.09 4.38 0.35
N ARG A 112 17.96 4.03 -0.28
CA ARG A 112 17.58 2.64 -0.59
C ARG A 112 17.97 2.19 -1.99
N GLN A 113 18.60 3.05 -2.79
CA GLN A 113 18.98 2.78 -4.18
C GLN A 113 17.78 2.34 -5.04
N LEU A 114 16.62 2.95 -4.81
CA LEU A 114 15.38 2.67 -5.55
C LEU A 114 15.26 3.55 -6.80
N PRO A 115 14.64 3.04 -7.88
CA PRO A 115 14.59 3.75 -9.15
C PRO A 115 13.69 4.97 -9.09
N TYR A 116 14.20 6.11 -9.58
CA TYR A 116 13.43 7.33 -9.79
C TYR A 116 14.07 8.17 -10.89
N THR A 117 13.34 9.17 -11.40
CA THR A 117 13.86 10.11 -12.39
C THR A 117 13.37 11.51 -12.06
N ARG A 118 14.27 12.49 -12.04
CA ARG A 118 13.89 13.90 -11.91
C ARG A 118 13.51 14.43 -13.28
N LEU A 119 12.34 15.04 -13.38
CA LEU A 119 11.88 15.72 -14.58
C LEU A 119 12.20 17.22 -14.47
N PRO A 120 12.48 17.91 -15.59
CA PRO A 120 12.67 19.36 -15.58
C PRO A 120 11.38 20.07 -15.15
N ASP A 121 11.53 21.30 -14.65
CA ASP A 121 10.38 22.15 -14.35
C ASP A 121 9.56 22.40 -15.63
N ALA A 122 8.24 22.51 -15.46
CA ALA A 122 7.38 22.94 -16.56
C ALA A 122 7.82 24.34 -16.97
N VAL A 123 8.26 24.49 -18.22
CA VAL A 123 8.66 25.78 -18.77
C VAL A 123 7.48 26.73 -18.61
N THR A 124 7.66 27.84 -17.86
CA THR A 124 6.69 28.94 -17.88
C THR A 124 6.65 29.47 -19.29
N THR A 125 5.58 29.11 -20.01
CA THR A 125 5.20 29.74 -21.29
C THR A 125 4.41 30.99 -21.01
#